data_AF-A0A416GBE7-F1
#
_entry.id   AF-A0A416GBE7-F1
#
_cell.length_a   1.000
_cell.length_b   1.000
_cell.length_c   1.000
_cell.angle_alpha   90.00
_cell.angle_beta   90.00
_cell.angle_gamma   90.00
#
_symmetry.space_group_name_H-M   'P 1'
#
loop_
_entity.id
_entity.type
_entity.pdbx_description
1 polymer ?
#
loop_
_entity_poly.entity_id
_entity_poly.type
_entity_poly.pdbx_seq_one_letter_code
_entity_poly.pdbx_strand_id
1 'polypeptide(L)'
;MMQFWKKTRRVFVIKLTIMTLVLALLGRGVFWLCCPEYYFAGFPLVPLFFYIYGLIYIFLFEFFGSHNVKQLIWVYLGSKCMKLLLSVLFLLLYGLLCEEPVARCFLTFILYYIGFLVFETEFFVRFEQIYQRKFEE
;
A
#
# COMPACT_ATOMS: atom_id res chain seq x y z
N MET A 1 -21.15 12.27 -11.07
CA MET A 1 -19.88 12.32 -10.30
C MET A 1 -19.75 11.14 -9.31
N MET A 2 -20.77 10.86 -8.48
CA MET A 2 -20.74 9.80 -7.46
C MET A 2 -20.48 8.37 -7.98
N GLN A 3 -20.97 8.02 -9.18
CA GLN A 3 -20.71 6.70 -9.78
C GLN A 3 -19.25 6.50 -10.23
N PHE A 4 -18.54 7.58 -10.59
CA PHE A 4 -17.14 7.53 -11.01
C PHE A 4 -16.24 7.13 -9.83
N TRP A 5 -16.41 7.80 -8.69
CA TRP A 5 -15.66 7.51 -7.46
C TRP A 5 -15.87 6.08 -6.95
N LYS A 6 -17.11 5.59 -6.92
CA LYS A 6 -17.42 4.20 -6.57
C LYS A 6 -16.77 3.17 -7.50
N LYS A 7 -16.67 3.48 -8.80
CA LYS A 7 -16.01 2.61 -9.80
C LYS A 7 -14.49 2.59 -9.59
N THR A 8 -13.89 3.77 -9.42
CA THR A 8 -12.46 3.93 -9.13
C THR A 8 -12.05 3.19 -7.86
N ARG A 9 -12.81 3.35 -6.76
CA ARG A 9 -12.57 2.61 -5.51
C ARG A 9 -12.60 1.10 -5.72
N ARG A 10 -13.62 0.58 -6.40
CA ARG A 10 -13.73 -0.87 -6.64
C ARG A 10 -12.54 -1.41 -7.42
N VAL A 11 -12.15 -0.73 -8.50
CA VAL A 11 -10.99 -1.14 -9.30
C VAL A 11 -9.70 -1.08 -8.47
N PHE A 12 -9.52 -0.05 -7.64
CA PHE A 12 -8.38 0.05 -6.75
C PHE A 12 -8.34 -1.09 -5.74
N VAL A 13 -9.43 -1.33 -5.01
CA VAL A 13 -9.51 -2.39 -4.00
C VAL A 13 -9.26 -3.76 -4.63
N ILE A 14 -9.84 -4.06 -5.79
CA ILE A 14 -9.59 -5.33 -6.49
C ILE A 14 -8.11 -5.48 -6.82
N LYS A 15 -7.48 -4.44 -7.41
CA LYS A 15 -6.06 -4.49 -7.74
C LYS A 15 -5.18 -4.60 -6.49
N LEU A 16 -5.54 -3.88 -5.43
CA LEU A 16 -4.88 -3.92 -4.13
C LEU A 16 -4.92 -5.34 -3.55
N THR A 17 -6.10 -5.97 -3.50
CA THR A 17 -6.26 -7.33 -2.99
C THR A 17 -5.48 -8.34 -3.82
N ILE A 18 -5.53 -8.25 -5.16
CA ILE A 18 -4.75 -9.14 -6.05
C ILE A 18 -3.25 -8.96 -5.80
N MET A 19 -2.76 -7.71 -5.75
CA MET A 19 -1.35 -7.41 -5.49
C MET A 19 -0.91 -7.93 -4.12
N THR A 20 -1.69 -7.70 -3.06
CA THR A 20 -1.39 -8.23 -1.72
C THR A 20 -1.30 -9.75 -1.73
N LEU A 21 -2.24 -10.44 -2.40
CA LEU A 21 -2.24 -11.90 -2.49
C LEU A 21 -1.03 -12.40 -3.28
N VAL A 22 -0.73 -11.80 -4.44
CA VAL A 22 0.43 -12.16 -5.26
C VAL A 22 1.72 -11.94 -4.48
N LEU A 23 1.88 -10.79 -3.82
CA LEU A 23 3.05 -10.52 -2.99
C LEU A 23 3.14 -11.48 -1.81
N ALA A 24 2.04 -11.79 -1.12
CA ALA A 24 2.04 -12.75 -0.01
C ALA A 24 2.44 -14.17 -0.46
N LEU A 25 1.92 -14.63 -1.61
CA LEU A 25 2.27 -15.92 -2.20
C LEU A 25 3.71 -15.95 -2.70
N LEU A 26 4.16 -14.90 -3.39
CA LEU A 26 5.54 -14.77 -3.87
C LEU A 26 6.52 -14.73 -2.70
N GLY A 27 6.25 -13.92 -1.68
CA GLY A 27 7.12 -13.87 -0.50
C GLY A 27 7.19 -15.22 0.21
N ARG A 28 6.05 -15.91 0.41
CA ARG A 28 6.04 -17.28 0.93
C ARG A 28 6.85 -18.25 0.06
N GLY A 29 6.70 -18.18 -1.27
CA GLY A 29 7.43 -19.02 -2.21
C GLY A 29 8.93 -18.78 -2.20
N VAL A 30 9.36 -17.51 -2.12
CA VAL A 30 10.77 -17.13 -2.01
C VAL A 30 11.39 -17.65 -0.72
N PHE A 31 10.69 -17.53 0.42
CA PHE A 31 11.16 -18.10 1.68
C PHE A 31 11.23 -19.62 1.64
N TRP A 32 10.29 -20.28 0.97
CA TRP A 32 10.28 -21.75 0.86
C TRP A 32 11.41 -22.29 -0.04
N LEU A 33 11.75 -21.58 -1.12
CA LEU A 33 12.74 -22.04 -2.12
C LEU A 33 14.17 -21.58 -1.83
N CYS A 34 14.38 -20.31 -1.50
CA CYS A 34 15.74 -19.76 -1.36
C CYS A 34 16.29 -19.87 0.06
N CYS A 35 15.47 -19.66 1.09
CA CYS A 35 15.94 -19.38 2.46
C CYS A 35 14.89 -19.72 3.53
N PRO A 36 14.67 -21.01 3.86
CA PRO A 36 13.69 -21.42 4.88
C PRO A 36 14.07 -20.90 6.29
N GLU A 37 15.36 -20.74 6.57
CA GLU A 37 15.93 -20.17 7.81
C GLU A 37 15.52 -18.71 8.07
N TYR A 38 15.09 -17.97 7.03
CA TYR A 38 14.72 -16.56 7.13
C TYR A 38 13.20 -16.35 7.27
N TYR A 39 12.43 -17.44 7.31
CA TYR A 39 10.99 -17.38 7.55
C TYR A 39 10.72 -16.94 8.99
N PHE A 40 10.14 -15.75 9.14
CA PHE A 40 9.77 -15.22 10.46
C PHE A 40 8.26 -15.37 10.70
N ALA A 41 7.88 -15.68 11.94
CA ALA A 41 6.46 -15.91 12.31
C ALA A 41 5.55 -14.70 12.01
N GLY A 42 6.11 -13.49 12.04
CA GLY A 42 5.39 -12.25 11.73
C GLY A 42 5.20 -11.95 10.24
N PHE A 43 5.66 -12.82 9.32
CA PHE A 43 5.62 -12.58 7.88
C PHE A 43 4.22 -12.18 7.35
N PRO A 44 3.12 -12.84 7.76
CA PRO A 44 1.77 -12.46 7.33
C PRO A 44 1.33 -11.07 7.77
N LEU A 45 1.92 -10.49 8.83
CA LEU A 45 1.54 -9.15 9.31
C LEU A 45 1.98 -8.05 8.34
N VAL A 46 3.11 -8.22 7.64
CA VAL A 46 3.64 -7.18 6.73
C VAL A 46 2.69 -6.93 5.54
N PRO A 47 2.28 -7.93 4.75
CA PRO A 47 1.28 -7.74 3.69
C PRO A 47 -0.05 -7.21 4.23
N LEU A 48 -0.47 -7.66 5.42
CA LEU A 48 -1.72 -7.23 6.05
C LEU A 48 -1.69 -5.74 6.41
N PHE A 49 -0.57 -5.26 6.96
CA PHE A 49 -0.36 -3.85 7.28
C PHE A 49 -0.49 -2.98 6.03
N PHE A 50 0.19 -3.33 4.93
CA PHE A 50 0.11 -2.59 3.68
C PHE A 50 -1.28 -2.64 3.05
N TYR A 51 -2.01 -3.75 3.20
CA TYR A 51 -3.38 -3.87 2.73
C TYR A 51 -4.34 -2.92 3.48
N ILE A 52 -4.30 -2.92 4.81
CA ILE A 52 -5.12 -2.01 5.64
C ILE A 52 -4.78 -0.56 5.30
N TYR A 53 -3.49 -0.24 5.18
CA TYR A 53 -3.04 1.08 4.78
C TYR A 53 -3.61 1.48 3.41
N GLY A 54 -3.56 0.59 2.42
CA GLY A 54 -4.13 0.83 1.09
C GLY A 54 -5.65 1.07 1.12
N LEU A 55 -6.39 0.39 2.00
CA LEU A 55 -7.83 0.63 2.20
C LEU A 55 -8.10 2.02 2.79
N ILE A 56 -7.30 2.45 3.78
CA ILE A 56 -7.39 3.80 4.35
C ILE A 56 -7.07 4.84 3.27
N TYR A 57 -6.03 4.60 2.47
CA TYR A 57 -5.62 5.48 1.39
C TYR A 57 -6.75 5.74 0.39
N ILE A 58 -7.40 4.69 -0.13
CA ILE A 58 -8.49 4.87 -1.12
C ILE A 58 -9.72 5.56 -0.52
N PHE A 59 -9.99 5.35 0.77
CA PHE A 59 -11.07 6.03 1.47
C PHE A 59 -10.80 7.53 1.59
N LEU A 60 -9.59 7.93 2.01
CA LEU A 60 -9.17 9.33 2.04
C LEU A 60 -9.18 9.94 0.64
N PHE A 61 -8.69 9.20 -0.35
CA PHE A 61 -8.66 9.61 -1.75
C PHE A 61 -10.07 9.90 -2.29
N GLU A 62 -11.05 9.04 -2.02
CA GLU A 62 -12.45 9.26 -2.40
C GLU A 62 -13.06 10.48 -1.70
N PHE A 63 -12.82 10.62 -0.39
CA PHE A 63 -13.41 11.69 0.42
C PHE A 63 -12.95 13.09 -0.02
N PHE A 64 -11.64 13.28 -0.14
CA PHE A 64 -11.05 14.55 -0.54
C PHE A 64 -11.18 14.81 -2.04
N GLY A 65 -11.03 13.76 -2.86
CA GLY A 65 -11.16 13.87 -4.30
C GLY A 65 -12.58 14.23 -4.75
N SER A 66 -13.61 13.76 -4.03
CA SER A 66 -15.01 14.16 -4.30
C SER A 66 -15.28 15.64 -4.01
N HIS A 67 -14.45 16.30 -3.20
CA HIS A 67 -14.60 17.73 -2.89
C HIS A 67 -13.79 18.60 -3.83
N ASN A 68 -12.47 18.37 -3.92
CA ASN A 68 -11.57 19.19 -4.71
C ASN A 68 -10.41 18.36 -5.26
N VAL A 69 -10.28 18.29 -6.59
CA VAL A 69 -9.20 17.50 -7.19
C VAL A 69 -7.82 18.13 -7.00
N LYS A 70 -7.74 19.45 -6.77
CA LYS A 70 -6.49 20.10 -6.32
C LYS A 70 -6.02 19.60 -4.94
N GLN A 71 -6.95 19.14 -4.08
CA GLN A 71 -6.61 18.56 -2.77
C GLN A 71 -6.06 17.14 -2.89
N LEU A 72 -6.21 16.49 -4.04
CA LEU A 72 -5.75 15.12 -4.26
C LEU A 72 -4.23 14.98 -4.20
N ILE A 73 -3.49 16.01 -4.65
CA ILE A 73 -2.03 16.06 -4.56
C ILE A 73 -1.60 16.08 -3.09
N TRP A 74 -2.30 16.86 -2.25
CA TRP A 74 -2.04 16.92 -0.81
C TRP A 74 -2.34 15.59 -0.12
N VAL A 75 -3.39 14.88 -0.53
CA VAL A 75 -3.71 13.54 -0.02
C VAL A 75 -2.66 12.53 -0.47
N TYR A 76 -2.21 12.60 -1.72
CA TYR A 76 -1.14 11.74 -2.22
C TYR A 76 0.16 11.96 -1.43
N LEU A 77 0.61 13.20 -1.29
CA LEU A 77 1.85 13.51 -0.57
C LEU A 77 1.73 13.18 0.93
N GLY A 78 0.60 13.57 1.54
CA GLY A 78 0.29 13.27 2.94
C GLY A 78 0.22 11.77 3.22
N SER A 79 -0.30 10.98 2.27
CA SER A 79 -0.28 9.52 2.37
C SER A 79 1.15 8.99 2.40
N LYS A 80 2.05 9.42 1.50
CA LYS A 80 3.44 8.95 1.50
C LYS A 80 4.14 9.23 2.84
N CYS A 81 3.94 10.43 3.39
CA CYS A 81 4.46 10.79 4.71
C CYS A 81 3.86 9.92 5.83
N MET A 82 2.52 9.77 5.85
CA MET A 82 1.86 8.95 6.87
C MET A 82 2.26 7.48 6.76
N LYS A 83 2.47 6.96 5.55
CA LYS A 83 2.95 5.59 5.31
C LYS A 83 4.33 5.40 5.91
N LEU A 84 5.25 6.33 5.70
CA LEU A 84 6.60 6.29 6.28
C LEU A 84 6.55 6.33 7.80
N LEU A 85 5.78 7.25 8.38
CA LEU A 85 5.64 7.37 9.83
C LEU A 85 5.07 6.08 10.45
N LEU A 86 3.99 5.55 9.86
CA LEU A 86 3.34 4.33 10.32
C LEU A 86 4.23 3.09 10.13
N SER A 87 5.05 3.08 9.07
CA SER A 87 6.06 2.04 8.81
C SER A 87 7.14 2.02 9.88
N VAL A 88 7.68 3.18 10.26
CA VAL A 88 8.68 3.30 11.33
C VAL A 88 8.08 2.87 12.65
N LEU A 89 6.86 3.34 12.97
CA LEU A 89 6.15 2.93 14.18
C LEU A 89 5.91 1.41 14.25
N PHE A 90 5.50 0.80 13.12
CA PHE A 90 5.30 -0.64 13.04
C PHE A 90 6.59 -1.42 13.29
N LEU A 91 7.70 -1.00 12.69
CA LEU A 91 9.02 -1.63 12.90
C LEU A 91 9.51 -1.48 14.34
N LEU A 92 9.29 -0.32 14.96
CA LEU A 92 9.62 -0.09 16.37
C LEU A 92 8.80 -0.99 17.29
N LEU A 93 7.47 -1.07 17.08
CA LEU A 93 6.62 -1.96 17.85
C LEU A 93 7.04 -3.42 17.66
N TYR A 94 7.31 -3.84 16.42
CA TYR A 94 7.78 -5.19 16.14
C TYR A 94 9.09 -5.52 16.86
N GLY A 95 10.05 -4.59 16.88
CA GLY A 95 11.31 -4.76 17.61
C GLY A 95 11.18 -4.75 19.14
N LEU A 96 10.12 -4.14 19.69
CA LEU A 96 9.84 -4.19 21.13
C LEU A 96 9.08 -5.45 21.55
N LEU A 97 8.22 -5.98 20.68
CA LEU A 97 7.33 -7.12 20.94
C LEU A 97 7.95 -8.48 20.59
N CYS A 98 8.97 -8.52 19.73
CA CYS A 98 9.59 -9.76 19.26
C CYS A 98 11.10 -9.76 19.54
N GLU A 99 11.60 -10.88 20.08
CA GLU A 99 13.03 -11.12 20.32
C GLU A 99 13.80 -11.49 19.03
N GLU A 100 13.07 -11.71 17.94
CA GLU A 100 13.64 -12.02 16.63
C GLU A 100 14.44 -10.83 16.05
N PRO A 101 15.54 -11.07 15.33
CA PRO A 101 16.34 -10.01 14.73
C PRO A 101 15.52 -9.20 13.72
N VAL A 102 15.28 -7.94 14.09
CA VAL A 102 14.50 -6.94 13.36
C VAL A 102 14.98 -6.78 11.91
N ALA A 103 16.26 -7.06 11.63
CA ALA A 103 16.83 -7.01 10.28
C ALA A 103 16.07 -7.84 9.24
N ARG A 104 15.55 -9.02 9.62
CA ARG A 104 14.78 -9.89 8.70
C ARG A 104 13.41 -9.30 8.37
N CYS A 105 12.73 -8.78 9.37
CA CYS A 105 11.46 -8.08 9.23
C CYS A 105 11.65 -6.80 8.40
N PHE A 106 12.70 -6.04 8.67
CA PHE A 106 13.03 -4.80 7.97
C PHE A 106 13.26 -5.01 6.47
N LEU A 107 14.02 -6.03 6.08
CA LEU A 107 14.27 -6.33 4.67
C LEU A 107 12.98 -6.67 3.92
N THR A 108 12.16 -7.55 4.51
CA THR A 108 10.85 -7.92 3.94
C THR A 108 9.96 -6.69 3.85
N PHE A 109 9.95 -5.87 4.89
CA PHE A 109 9.16 -4.64 4.94
C PHE A 109 9.54 -3.67 3.82
N ILE A 110 10.83 -3.45 3.55
CA ILE A 110 11.31 -2.59 2.46
C ILE A 110 10.84 -3.10 1.10
N LEU A 111 10.97 -4.40 0.84
CA LEU A 111 10.57 -4.99 -0.46
C LEU A 111 9.07 -4.78 -0.73
N TYR A 112 8.24 -5.04 0.29
CA TYR A 112 6.81 -4.78 0.20
C TYR A 112 6.51 -3.29 0.09
N TYR A 113 7.22 -2.44 0.83
CA TYR A 113 7.06 -0.99 0.79
C TYR A 113 7.27 -0.45 -0.63
N ILE A 114 8.36 -0.83 -1.30
CA ILE A 114 8.68 -0.40 -2.67
C ILE A 114 7.61 -0.91 -3.64
N GLY A 115 7.24 -2.19 -3.57
CA GLY A 115 6.23 -2.76 -4.46
C GLY A 115 4.88 -2.04 -4.35
N PHE A 116 4.43 -1.77 -3.12
CA PHE A 116 3.20 -0.99 -2.90
C PHE A 116 3.36 0.48 -3.29
N LEU A 117 4.55 1.08 -3.14
CA LEU A 117 4.79 2.46 -3.52
C LEU A 117 4.65 2.65 -5.03
N VAL A 118 5.24 1.75 -5.82
CA VAL A 118 5.10 1.75 -7.29
C VAL A 118 3.64 1.57 -7.69
N PHE A 119 2.93 0.62 -7.07
CA PHE A 119 1.50 0.40 -7.32
C PHE A 119 0.65 1.65 -7.06
N GLU A 120 0.86 2.32 -5.93
CA GLU A 120 0.13 3.56 -5.57
C GLU A 120 0.43 4.69 -6.57
N THR A 121 1.68 4.83 -7.01
CA THR A 121 2.08 5.86 -7.96
C THR A 121 1.47 5.60 -9.35
N GLU A 122 1.52 4.37 -9.84
CA GLU A 122 0.87 3.95 -11.09
C GLU A 122 -0.64 4.23 -11.07
N PHE A 123 -1.29 3.95 -9.94
CA PHE A 123 -2.71 4.24 -9.77
C PHE A 123 -2.99 5.74 -9.82
N PHE A 124 -2.19 6.55 -9.11
CA PHE A 124 -2.36 8.00 -9.06
C PHE A 124 -2.21 8.64 -10.44
N VAL A 125 -1.15 8.30 -11.18
CA VAL A 125 -0.90 8.83 -12.54
C VAL A 125 -2.03 8.46 -13.49
N ARG A 126 -2.48 7.20 -13.46
CA ARG A 126 -3.60 6.76 -14.31
C ARG A 126 -4.90 7.49 -13.95
N PHE A 127 -5.14 7.74 -12.67
CA PHE A 127 -6.30 8.50 -12.23
C PHE A 127 -6.26 9.94 -12.74
N GLU A 128 -5.12 10.61 -12.59
CA GLU A 128 -4.91 11.99 -13.03
C GLU A 128 -5.19 12.16 -14.54
N GLN A 129 -4.67 11.25 -15.36
CA GLN A 129 -4.92 11.24 -16.82
C GLN A 129 -6.41 11.05 -17.19
N ILE A 130 -7.13 10.19 -16.45
CA ILE A 130 -8.57 9.98 -16.66
C ILE A 130 -9.35 11.22 -16.23
N TYR A 131 -8.90 11.89 -15.17
CA TYR A 131 -9.53 13.10 -14.68
C TYR A 131 -9.33 14.27 -15.65
N GLN A 132 -8.10 14.55 -16.10
CA GLN A 132 -7.80 15.64 -17.03
C GLN A 132 -8.63 15.55 -18.32
N ARG A 133 -8.66 14.36 -18.96
CA ARG A 133 -9.47 14.13 -20.16
C ARG A 133 -10.95 14.43 -19.99
N LYS A 134 -11.50 14.23 -18.79
CA LYS A 134 -12.94 14.38 -18.53
C LYS A 134 -13.36 15.84 -18.27
N PHE A 135 -12.40 16.73 -18.03
CA PHE A 135 -12.66 18.14 -17.73
C PHE A 135 -12.04 19.10 -18.77
N GLU A 136 -11.23 18.60 -19.70
CA GLU A 136 -10.82 19.30 -20.93
C GLU A 136 -11.78 19.07 -22.10
N GLU A 137 -12.61 18.01 -22.08
CA GLU A 137 -13.76 17.80 -22.98
C GLU A 137 -15.06 18.42 -22.41
#